data_AF-A0A0V8RVX4-F1
#
_entry.id   AF-A0A0V8RVX4-F1
#
_cell.length_a   1.000
_cell.length_b   1.000
_cell.length_c   1.000
_cell.angle_alpha   90.00
_cell.angle_beta   90.00
_cell.angle_gamma   90.00
#
_symmetry.space_group_name_H-M   'P 1'
#
loop_
_entity.id
_entity.type
_entity.pdbx_description
1 polymer ?
#
loop_
_entity_poly.entity_id
_entity_poly.type
_entity_poly.pdbx_seq_one_letter_code
_entity_poly.pdbx_strand_id
1 'polypeptide(L)'
;MPVIRAVIFEHERLGSYRAEARGAGLDSWLGGGRRVEVVLEVLRITRPGLLVQEPPSRSVEPVWEPLLRIMHIGVTLCRFHEGPRGEPAKHRYCVNPAETRDGYCRLHRGSWKALYERCAQGIDSACIEAQRLNPGEKYSVYVLDYGGARAKVGLTQSWRLLWRIAEQPHVAAAMVYTGGLLDARETEKKLGRSRLGTEGAGARLGEGSGSRWPRSRGGSQAPGSGPGWLRGSQAS
;
A
#
# COMPACT_ATOMS: atom_id res chain seq x y z
N MET A 1 4.52 19.86 20.07
CA MET A 1 3.99 19.78 18.70
C MET A 1 3.67 18.33 18.39
N PRO A 2 2.48 18.03 17.83
CA PRO A 2 2.13 16.67 17.43
C PRO A 2 3.04 16.18 16.29
N VAL A 3 3.25 14.87 16.23
CA VAL A 3 4.12 14.18 15.28
C VAL A 3 3.29 13.13 14.56
N ILE A 4 3.30 13.17 13.23
CA ILE A 4 2.64 12.15 12.40
C ILE A 4 3.56 10.93 12.32
N ARG A 5 3.03 9.74 12.64
CA ARG A 5 3.79 8.48 12.70
C ARG A 5 3.54 7.55 11.53
N ALA A 6 2.29 7.42 11.10
CA ALA A 6 1.92 6.53 10.01
C ALA A 6 0.58 6.96 9.41
N VAL A 7 0.36 6.56 8.16
CA VAL A 7 -0.97 6.52 7.56
C VAL A 7 -1.65 5.22 7.99
N ILE A 8 -2.91 5.31 8.37
CA ILE A 8 -3.77 4.18 8.69
C ILE A 8 -5.02 4.25 7.83
N PHE A 9 -5.74 3.14 7.71
CA PHE A 9 -7.00 3.10 7.00
C PHE A 9 -7.86 1.95 7.49
N GLU A 10 -9.17 2.14 7.36
CA GLU A 10 -10.15 1.07 7.36
C GLU A 10 -10.40 0.64 5.91
N HIS A 11 -10.70 -0.65 5.75
CA HIS A 11 -11.03 -1.22 4.46
C HIS A 11 -12.11 -2.26 4.60
N GLU A 12 -12.89 -2.42 3.53
CA GLU A 12 -13.82 -3.54 3.36
C GLU A 12 -13.30 -4.48 2.28
N ARG A 13 -13.51 -5.79 2.47
CA ARG A 13 -13.27 -6.77 1.42
C ARG A 13 -14.50 -6.82 0.52
N LEU A 14 -14.36 -6.39 -0.72
CA LEU A 14 -15.44 -6.45 -1.71
C LEU A 14 -15.66 -7.85 -2.25
N GLY A 15 -14.62 -8.68 -2.26
CA GLY A 15 -14.71 -10.07 -2.66
C GLY A 15 -13.37 -10.68 -3.01
N SER A 16 -13.43 -11.95 -3.43
CA SER A 16 -12.31 -12.65 -4.04
C SER A 16 -12.73 -13.18 -5.40
N TYR A 17 -11.91 -12.86 -6.38
CA TYR A 17 -12.16 -13.18 -7.77
C TYR A 17 -11.05 -14.11 -8.24
N ARG A 18 -11.40 -15.17 -8.95
CA ARG A 18 -10.44 -16.03 -9.63
C ARG A 18 -10.34 -15.55 -11.07
N ALA A 19 -9.14 -15.25 -11.53
CA ALA A 19 -8.87 -14.85 -12.90
C ALA A 19 -7.82 -15.78 -13.50
N GLU A 20 -7.94 -16.09 -14.79
CA GLU A 20 -6.86 -16.71 -15.55
C GLU A 20 -5.98 -15.60 -16.14
N ALA A 21 -4.69 -15.57 -15.82
CA ALA A 21 -3.73 -14.75 -16.55
C ALA A 21 -3.29 -15.51 -17.81
N ARG A 22 -3.42 -14.86 -18.99
CA ARG A 22 -2.97 -15.39 -20.29
C ARG A 22 -2.08 -14.36 -20.99
N GLY A 23 -0.84 -14.73 -21.27
CA GLY A 23 0.09 -14.08 -22.19
C GLY A 23 0.74 -12.77 -21.68
N ALA A 24 2.08 -12.80 -21.65
CA ALA A 24 3.05 -11.69 -21.64
C ALA A 24 3.19 -10.84 -20.37
N GLY A 25 2.53 -11.20 -19.27
CA GLY A 25 2.65 -10.52 -17.97
C GLY A 25 3.09 -11.47 -16.84
N LEU A 26 2.41 -11.40 -15.69
CA LEU A 26 2.69 -12.21 -14.49
C LEU A 26 2.71 -13.73 -14.77
N ASP A 27 1.98 -14.18 -15.79
CA ASP A 27 1.92 -15.55 -16.29
C ASP A 27 3.21 -16.02 -16.99
N SER A 28 3.88 -15.14 -17.73
CA SER A 28 5.21 -15.40 -18.30
C SER A 28 6.28 -15.47 -17.20
N TRP A 29 6.05 -14.75 -16.09
CA TRP A 29 6.91 -14.71 -14.91
C TRP A 29 6.75 -15.95 -13.99
N LEU A 30 5.57 -16.58 -13.96
CA LEU A 30 5.28 -17.78 -13.15
C LEU A 30 5.61 -19.13 -13.82
N GLY A 31 6.35 -19.13 -14.94
CA GLY A 31 6.92 -20.35 -15.51
C GLY A 31 6.19 -20.93 -16.73
N GLY A 32 5.67 -20.07 -17.61
CA GLY A 32 5.50 -20.38 -19.03
C GLY A 32 4.24 -21.13 -19.43
N GLY A 33 3.47 -20.53 -20.36
CA GLY A 33 2.45 -21.16 -21.22
C GLY A 33 1.24 -21.82 -20.54
N ARG A 34 1.29 -22.03 -19.23
CA ARG A 34 0.23 -22.61 -18.42
C ARG A 34 -0.67 -21.51 -17.89
N ARG A 35 -1.97 -21.76 -17.95
CA ARG A 35 -2.98 -20.89 -17.32
C ARG A 35 -2.62 -20.73 -15.85
N VAL A 36 -2.25 -19.54 -15.46
CA VAL A 36 -2.06 -19.21 -14.04
C VAL A 36 -3.40 -18.73 -13.52
N GLU A 37 -3.98 -19.50 -12.59
CA GLU A 37 -5.11 -19.03 -11.80
C GLU A 37 -4.59 -18.04 -10.74
N VAL A 38 -5.05 -16.80 -10.81
CA VAL A 38 -4.75 -15.74 -9.86
C VAL A 38 -5.99 -15.50 -9.01
N VAL A 39 -5.81 -15.54 -7.69
CA VAL A 39 -6.84 -15.10 -6.75
C VAL A 39 -6.62 -13.62 -6.46
N LEU A 40 -7.55 -12.80 -6.91
CA LEU A 40 -7.58 -11.36 -6.67
C LEU A 40 -8.46 -11.08 -5.47
N GLU A 41 -7.86 -10.60 -4.38
CA GLU A 41 -8.61 -10.03 -3.26
C GLU A 41 -8.80 -8.54 -3.50
N VAL A 42 -10.05 -8.12 -3.70
CA VAL A 42 -10.38 -6.72 -3.96
C VAL A 42 -10.78 -6.07 -2.63
N LEU A 43 -9.97 -5.11 -2.20
CA LEU A 43 -10.19 -4.32 -1.01
C LEU A 43 -10.56 -2.90 -1.40
N ARG A 44 -11.51 -2.29 -0.68
CA ARG A 44 -11.84 -0.88 -0.81
C ARG A 44 -11.46 -0.17 0.47
N ILE A 45 -10.63 0.86 0.37
CA ILE A 45 -10.38 1.76 1.49
C ILE A 45 -11.66 2.55 1.75
N THR A 46 -12.22 2.39 2.94
CA THR A 46 -13.45 3.09 3.36
C THR A 46 -13.13 4.38 4.09
N ARG A 47 -12.02 4.42 4.84
CA ARG A 47 -11.67 5.56 5.68
C ARG A 47 -10.16 5.69 5.85
N PRO A 48 -9.51 6.77 5.39
CA PRO A 48 -8.11 7.04 5.67
C PRO A 48 -7.92 7.77 7.00
N GLY A 49 -6.76 7.64 7.62
CA GLY A 49 -6.39 8.34 8.85
C GLY A 49 -4.89 8.44 9.07
N LEU A 50 -4.50 9.09 10.15
CA LEU A 50 -3.11 9.24 10.59
C LEU A 50 -2.96 8.84 12.04
N LEU A 51 -1.81 8.25 12.38
CA LEU A 51 -1.39 8.15 13.77
C LEU A 51 -0.64 9.40 14.16
N VAL A 52 -1.17 10.12 15.14
CA VAL A 52 -0.60 11.33 15.68
C VAL A 52 -0.11 11.07 17.10
N GLN A 53 1.09 11.52 17.41
CA GLN A 53 1.68 11.44 18.74
C GLN A 53 1.90 12.84 19.28
N GLU A 54 1.57 13.07 20.54
CA GLU A 54 1.94 14.30 21.25
C GLU A 54 3.11 14.02 22.22
N PRO A 55 4.37 14.36 21.87
CA PRO A 55 5.49 14.25 22.80
C PRO A 55 5.24 15.06 24.08
N PRO A 56 5.62 14.55 25.27
CA PRO A 56 6.49 13.40 25.49
C PRO A 56 5.77 12.04 25.58
N SER A 57 4.45 11.99 25.31
CA SER A 57 3.71 10.73 25.31
C SER A 57 4.32 9.75 24.31
N ARG A 58 4.38 8.47 24.66
CA ARG A 58 4.79 7.38 23.75
C ARG A 58 3.61 6.79 22.98
N SER A 59 2.39 7.13 23.35
CA SER A 59 1.18 6.64 22.70
C SER A 59 0.84 7.48 21.48
N VAL A 60 0.05 6.90 20.58
CA VAL A 60 -0.50 7.58 19.41
C VAL A 60 -2.01 7.57 19.48
N GLU A 61 -2.63 8.53 18.83
CA GLU A 61 -4.06 8.63 18.64
C GLU A 61 -4.37 8.62 17.13
N PRO A 62 -5.39 7.87 16.70
CA PRO A 62 -5.85 7.91 15.32
C PRO A 62 -6.63 9.20 15.07
N VAL A 63 -6.22 9.96 14.06
CA VAL A 63 -6.97 11.09 13.50
C VAL A 63 -7.49 10.67 12.14
N TRP A 64 -8.80 10.49 12.05
CA TRP A 64 -9.47 10.01 10.84
C TRP A 64 -9.85 11.15 9.89
N GLU A 65 -9.81 10.86 8.59
CA GLU A 65 -10.14 11.78 7.50
C GLU A 65 -9.48 13.18 7.65
N PRO A 66 -8.17 13.25 7.93
CA PRO A 66 -7.53 14.51 8.25
C PRO A 66 -7.33 15.37 7.01
N LEU A 67 -7.59 16.67 7.14
CA LEU A 67 -7.12 17.68 6.21
C LEU A 67 -5.77 18.22 6.70
N LEU A 68 -4.69 17.94 5.96
CA LEU A 68 -3.35 18.37 6.33
C LEU A 68 -2.89 19.60 5.57
N ARG A 69 -2.32 20.55 6.30
CA ARG A 69 -1.50 21.63 5.74
C ARG A 69 -0.14 21.61 6.43
N ILE A 70 0.92 21.37 5.67
CA ILE A 70 2.29 21.39 6.20
C ILE A 70 2.74 22.85 6.29
N MET A 71 2.78 23.37 7.52
CA MET A 71 3.24 24.75 7.78
C MET A 71 4.75 24.80 8.03
N HIS A 72 5.32 23.77 8.65
CA HIS A 72 6.72 23.68 8.99
C HIS A 72 7.12 22.20 9.15
N ILE A 73 8.38 21.86 8.84
CA ILE A 73 8.95 20.53 9.06
C ILE A 73 9.99 20.66 10.18
N GLY A 74 9.68 20.08 11.33
CA GLY A 74 10.55 20.08 12.50
C GLY A 74 11.56 18.92 12.51
N VAL A 75 11.97 18.51 13.70
CA VAL A 75 12.92 17.41 13.90
C VAL A 75 12.27 16.05 13.60
N THR A 76 12.99 15.21 12.86
CA THR A 76 12.60 13.81 12.65
C THR A 76 12.77 13.00 13.92
N LEU A 77 11.70 12.35 14.38
CA LEU A 77 11.77 11.44 15.53
C LEU A 77 12.16 10.01 15.13
N CYS A 78 12.71 9.28 16.08
CA CYS A 78 13.06 7.87 15.94
C CYS A 78 11.84 7.04 15.49
N ARG A 79 12.02 6.20 14.46
CA ARG A 79 10.99 5.34 13.85
C ARG A 79 10.67 4.09 14.68
N PHE A 80 11.45 3.83 15.73
CA PHE A 80 11.24 2.66 16.59
C PHE A 80 9.89 2.73 17.30
N HIS A 81 9.19 1.60 17.30
CA HIS A 81 7.92 1.41 17.96
C HIS A 81 7.74 -0.05 18.39
N GLU A 82 6.88 -0.30 19.36
CA GLU A 82 6.55 -1.65 19.85
C GLU A 82 5.07 -1.78 20.18
N GLY A 83 4.49 -2.92 19.89
CA GLY A 83 3.09 -3.22 20.16
C GLY A 83 2.57 -4.40 19.34
N PRO A 84 1.29 -4.73 19.46
CA PRO A 84 0.68 -5.87 18.78
C PRO A 84 0.69 -5.73 17.25
N ARG A 85 0.90 -6.84 16.54
CA ARG A 85 0.90 -6.86 15.06
C ARG A 85 -0.46 -6.45 14.52
N GLY A 86 -0.47 -5.66 13.44
CA GLY A 86 -1.71 -5.21 12.79
C GLY A 86 -2.46 -4.12 13.56
N GLU A 87 -1.98 -3.72 14.74
CA GLU A 87 -2.66 -2.75 15.61
C GLU A 87 -1.77 -1.54 15.90
N PRO A 88 -1.42 -0.73 14.89
CA PRO A 88 -0.44 0.34 15.03
C PRO A 88 -0.90 1.46 15.99
N ALA A 89 -2.21 1.64 16.19
CA ALA A 89 -2.76 2.55 17.20
C ALA A 89 -2.42 2.14 18.65
N LYS A 90 -2.12 0.86 18.88
CA LYS A 90 -1.71 0.32 20.19
C LYS A 90 -0.19 0.29 20.36
N HIS A 91 0.56 0.81 19.39
CA HIS A 91 2.01 0.84 19.47
C HIS A 91 2.49 1.99 20.34
N ARG A 92 3.63 1.78 21.00
CA ARG A 92 4.39 2.80 21.72
C ARG A 92 5.55 3.24 20.84
N TYR A 93 5.59 4.52 20.48
CA TYR A 93 6.60 5.10 19.59
C TYR A 93 7.69 5.82 20.38
N CYS A 94 8.94 5.70 19.92
CA CYS A 94 10.08 6.39 20.53
C CYS A 94 10.01 7.90 20.29
N VAL A 95 10.15 8.68 21.37
CA VAL A 95 10.09 10.16 21.33
C VAL A 95 11.44 10.83 21.12
N ASN A 96 12.54 10.06 21.07
CA ASN A 96 13.88 10.63 20.89
C ASN A 96 14.06 11.09 19.44
N PRO A 97 14.82 12.18 19.19
CA PRO A 97 15.26 12.56 17.86
C PRO A 97 15.97 11.41 17.14
N ALA A 98 15.76 11.30 15.83
CA ALA A 98 16.54 10.41 14.99
C ALA A 98 17.95 10.97 14.80
N GLU A 99 18.96 10.10 14.90
CA GLU A 99 20.38 10.44 14.71
C GLU A 99 20.97 9.73 13.49
N THR A 100 20.43 8.55 13.13
CA THR A 100 20.87 7.81 11.95
C THR A 100 20.10 8.23 10.70
N ARG A 101 20.71 8.06 9.52
CA ARG A 101 20.06 8.28 8.22
C ARG A 101 18.80 7.42 8.03
N ASP A 102 18.74 6.27 8.71
CA ASP A 102 17.61 5.33 8.65
C ASP A 102 16.44 5.74 9.55
N GLY A 103 16.59 6.83 10.31
CA GLY A 103 15.56 7.40 11.17
C GLY A 103 15.52 6.80 12.57
N TYR A 104 16.65 6.40 13.16
CA TYR A 104 16.70 5.83 14.51
C TYR A 104 17.61 6.65 15.45
N CYS A 105 17.27 6.70 16.74
CA CYS A 105 18.10 7.33 17.78
C CYS A 105 19.24 6.40 18.25
N ARG A 106 20.17 6.91 19.05
CA ARG A 106 21.29 6.14 19.60
C ARG A 106 20.87 4.83 20.29
N LEU A 107 19.76 4.85 21.01
CA LEU A 107 19.25 3.68 21.74
C LEU A 107 18.70 2.59 20.82
N HIS A 108 18.07 2.97 19.71
CA HIS A 108 17.34 2.03 18.85
C HIS A 108 18.07 1.70 17.53
N ARG A 109 19.24 2.30 17.27
CA ARG A 109 20.03 2.03 16.06
C ARG A 109 20.41 0.55 15.90
N GLY A 110 20.55 -0.18 17.00
CA GLY A 110 20.86 -1.63 17.03
C GLY A 110 19.64 -2.55 17.10
N SER A 111 18.41 -1.99 17.10
CA SER A 111 17.20 -2.81 17.12
C SER A 111 17.02 -3.60 15.83
N TRP A 112 16.30 -4.73 15.90
CA TRP A 112 16.01 -5.53 14.71
C TRP A 112 15.28 -4.71 13.63
N LYS A 113 14.42 -3.73 14.01
CA LYS A 113 13.74 -2.82 13.08
C LYS A 113 14.73 -1.92 12.33
N ALA A 114 15.72 -1.37 13.04
CA ALA A 114 16.76 -0.54 12.44
C ALA A 114 17.69 -1.35 11.52
N LEU A 115 18.00 -2.59 11.90
CA LEU A 115 18.77 -3.52 11.07
C LEU A 115 17.98 -3.96 9.84
N TYR A 116 16.67 -4.19 9.97
CA TYR A 116 15.78 -4.50 8.85
C TYR A 116 15.72 -3.35 7.82
N GLU A 117 15.62 -2.10 8.26
CA GLU A 117 15.65 -0.95 7.33
C GLU A 117 16.98 -0.86 6.57
N ARG A 118 18.11 -1.14 7.25
CA ARG A 118 19.44 -1.23 6.62
C ARG A 118 19.56 -2.41 5.65
N CYS A 119 18.96 -3.55 6.00
CA CYS A 119 18.86 -4.71 5.11
C CYS A 119 18.12 -4.34 3.81
N ALA A 120 16.99 -3.64 3.91
CA ALA A 120 16.22 -3.17 2.76
C ALA A 120 17.03 -2.22 1.86
N GLN A 121 17.97 -1.46 2.43
CA GLN A 121 18.90 -0.60 1.68
C GLN A 121 20.09 -1.35 1.04
N GLY A 122 20.24 -2.66 1.28
CA GLY A 122 21.27 -3.47 0.62
C GLY A 122 22.42 -3.92 1.51
N ILE A 123 22.36 -3.72 2.83
CA ILE A 123 23.41 -4.14 3.75
C ILE A 123 23.15 -5.58 4.21
N ASP A 124 23.85 -6.55 3.60
CA ASP A 124 23.60 -7.99 3.83
C ASP A 124 23.89 -8.44 5.26
N SER A 125 24.93 -7.90 5.89
CA SER A 125 25.22 -8.18 7.31
C SER A 125 24.08 -7.73 8.24
N ALA A 126 23.36 -6.66 7.88
CA ALA A 126 22.20 -6.20 8.63
C ALA A 126 20.99 -7.14 8.45
N CYS A 127 20.84 -7.80 7.29
CA CYS A 127 19.81 -8.81 7.08
C CYS A 127 20.00 -10.02 7.98
N ILE A 128 21.25 -10.51 8.08
CA ILE A 128 21.62 -11.65 8.93
C ILE A 128 21.32 -11.33 10.40
N GLU A 129 21.78 -10.17 10.87
CA GLU A 129 21.58 -9.78 12.26
C GLU A 129 20.09 -9.49 12.58
N ALA A 130 19.34 -8.87 11.66
CA ALA A 130 17.91 -8.67 11.84
C ALA A 130 17.14 -10.01 11.93
N GLN A 131 17.46 -10.98 11.08
CA GLN A 131 16.89 -12.34 11.14
C GLN A 131 17.23 -13.02 12.47
N ARG A 132 18.47 -12.89 12.94
CA ARG A 132 18.93 -13.47 14.22
C ARG A 132 18.18 -12.91 15.42
N LEU A 133 17.94 -11.60 15.43
CA LEU A 133 17.22 -10.92 16.52
C LEU A 133 15.71 -11.14 16.50
N ASN A 134 15.13 -11.56 15.38
CA ASN A 134 13.69 -11.77 15.25
C ASN A 134 13.35 -12.96 14.30
N PRO A 135 13.74 -14.20 14.65
CA PRO A 135 13.65 -15.36 13.74
C PRO A 135 12.20 -15.80 13.44
N GLY A 136 11.25 -15.44 14.30
CA GLY A 136 9.82 -15.76 14.12
C GLY A 136 9.05 -14.77 13.25
N GLU A 137 9.69 -13.72 12.73
CA GLU A 137 9.03 -12.76 11.85
C GLU A 137 8.93 -13.29 10.42
N LYS A 138 7.78 -13.02 9.79
CA LYS A 138 7.54 -13.36 8.39
C LYS A 138 7.59 -12.12 7.54
N TYR A 139 8.18 -12.26 6.35
CA TYR A 139 8.33 -11.21 5.37
C TYR A 139 7.71 -11.64 4.06
N SER A 140 7.00 -10.71 3.43
CA SER A 140 6.40 -10.88 2.12
C SER A 140 7.14 -10.04 1.10
N VAL A 141 7.40 -10.66 -0.05
CA VAL A 141 7.85 -9.96 -1.26
C VAL A 141 6.62 -9.66 -2.09
N TYR A 142 6.54 -8.43 -2.58
CA TYR A 142 5.41 -7.95 -3.36
C TYR A 142 5.89 -7.21 -4.59
N VAL A 143 5.03 -7.16 -5.60
CA VAL A 143 5.24 -6.42 -6.83
C VAL A 143 4.11 -5.39 -6.95
N LEU A 144 4.47 -4.14 -7.24
CA LEU A 144 3.55 -3.05 -7.54
C LEU A 144 3.67 -2.66 -9.00
N ASP A 145 2.56 -2.66 -9.71
CA ASP A 145 2.46 -2.07 -11.04
C ASP A 145 1.95 -0.63 -10.91
N TYR A 146 2.67 0.31 -11.53
CA TYR A 146 2.33 1.73 -11.59
C TYR A 146 1.60 2.11 -12.89
N GLY A 147 1.29 1.15 -13.77
CA GLY A 147 0.68 1.40 -15.08
C GLY A 147 1.66 1.86 -16.15
N GLY A 148 2.96 1.58 -15.98
CA GLY A 148 4.01 2.02 -16.91
C GLY A 148 5.19 1.07 -16.93
N ALA A 149 6.28 1.51 -17.59
CA ALA A 149 7.59 0.87 -17.82
C ALA A 149 7.94 -0.43 -17.06
N ARG A 150 7.84 -0.32 -15.75
CA ARG A 150 8.52 -1.18 -14.78
C ARG A 150 7.63 -1.31 -13.57
N ALA A 151 7.47 -2.55 -13.12
CA ALA A 151 6.92 -2.80 -11.80
C ALA A 151 8.01 -2.62 -10.73
N LYS A 152 7.59 -2.24 -9.52
CA LYS A 152 8.46 -2.17 -8.34
C LYS A 152 8.33 -3.45 -7.55
N VAL A 153 9.46 -4.06 -7.24
CA VAL A 153 9.52 -5.14 -6.25
C VAL A 153 9.81 -4.53 -4.88
N GLY A 154 9.12 -5.00 -3.86
CA GLY A 154 9.33 -4.56 -2.49
C GLY A 154 9.30 -5.73 -1.51
N LEU A 155 9.92 -5.50 -0.35
CA LEU A 155 9.97 -6.41 0.78
C LEU A 155 9.34 -5.75 1.99
N THR A 156 8.48 -6.45 2.71
CA THR A 156 7.93 -5.96 3.99
C THR A 156 7.59 -7.08 4.95
N GLN A 157 7.40 -6.77 6.23
CA GLN A 157 6.84 -7.74 7.17
C GLN A 157 5.45 -8.14 6.69
N SER A 158 5.13 -9.43 6.71
CA SER A 158 3.90 -9.96 6.10
C SER A 158 2.65 -9.31 6.66
N TRP A 159 2.62 -9.07 7.97
CA TRP A 159 1.50 -8.39 8.61
C TRP A 159 1.37 -6.91 8.22
N ARG A 160 2.39 -6.26 7.62
CA ARG A 160 2.32 -4.87 7.12
C ARG A 160 1.99 -4.75 5.63
N LEU A 161 1.82 -5.88 4.92
CA LEU A 161 1.74 -5.89 3.47
C LEU A 161 0.67 -4.92 2.93
N LEU A 162 -0.55 -5.00 3.46
CA LEU A 162 -1.65 -4.14 3.03
C LEU A 162 -1.34 -2.65 3.23
N TRP A 163 -0.76 -2.29 4.38
CA TRP A 163 -0.34 -0.91 4.64
C TRP A 163 0.72 -0.42 3.66
N ARG A 164 1.71 -1.25 3.35
CA ARG A 164 2.76 -0.89 2.39
C ARG A 164 2.25 -0.69 0.97
N ILE A 165 1.26 -1.50 0.57
CA ILE A 165 0.60 -1.39 -0.72
C ILE A 165 -0.21 -0.09 -0.78
N ALA A 166 -1.06 0.15 0.23
CA ALA A 166 -1.91 1.35 0.31
C ALA A 166 -1.13 2.67 0.45
N GLU A 167 0.09 2.65 1.01
CA GLU A 167 0.99 3.81 1.11
C GLU A 167 1.51 4.30 -0.27
N GLN A 168 1.31 3.54 -1.36
CA GLN A 168 1.92 3.81 -2.66
C GLN A 168 0.85 3.92 -3.76
N PRO A 169 0.98 4.87 -4.71
CA PRO A 169 -0.01 5.07 -5.78
C PRO A 169 0.16 4.01 -6.88
N HIS A 170 -0.42 2.82 -6.74
CA HIS A 170 -0.28 1.70 -7.67
C HIS A 170 -1.61 1.36 -8.38
N VAL A 171 -1.52 0.69 -9.53
CA VAL A 171 -2.66 0.15 -10.29
C VAL A 171 -3.03 -1.25 -9.83
N ALA A 172 -2.00 -2.09 -9.60
CA ALA A 172 -2.17 -3.46 -9.13
C ALA A 172 -1.00 -3.85 -8.21
N ALA A 173 -1.27 -4.80 -7.32
CA ALA A 173 -0.29 -5.35 -6.41
C ALA A 173 -0.42 -6.88 -6.35
N ALA A 174 0.71 -7.57 -6.27
CA ALA A 174 0.76 -9.02 -6.10
C ALA A 174 1.75 -9.40 -5.00
N MET A 175 1.35 -10.30 -4.10
CA MET A 175 2.26 -10.98 -3.19
C MET A 175 2.86 -12.19 -3.91
N VAL A 176 4.18 -12.27 -3.96
CA VAL A 176 4.89 -13.29 -4.75
C VAL A 176 5.64 -14.31 -3.90
N TYR A 177 5.94 -13.98 -2.65
CA TYR A 177 6.63 -14.86 -1.72
C TYR A 177 6.33 -14.47 -0.27
N THR A 178 6.34 -15.45 0.63
CA THR A 178 6.34 -15.22 2.08
C THR A 178 7.31 -16.20 2.76
N GLY A 179 8.19 -15.70 3.62
CA GLY A 179 9.21 -16.50 4.29
C GLY A 179 10.01 -15.74 5.34
N GLY A 180 11.21 -16.24 5.67
CA GLY A 180 12.17 -15.52 6.52
C GLY A 180 12.78 -14.33 5.79
N LEU A 181 13.43 -13.42 6.52
CA LEU A 181 14.01 -12.19 5.98
C LEU A 181 15.07 -12.47 4.91
N LEU A 182 15.96 -13.44 5.14
CA LEU A 182 17.05 -13.77 4.22
C LEU A 182 16.50 -14.29 2.89
N ASP A 183 15.65 -15.32 2.94
CA ASP A 183 15.02 -15.91 1.76
C ASP A 183 14.17 -14.88 0.99
N ALA A 184 13.39 -14.07 1.72
CA ALA A 184 12.58 -13.02 1.14
C ALA A 184 13.45 -11.93 0.48
N ARG A 185 14.59 -11.55 1.08
CA ARG A 185 15.52 -10.58 0.50
C ARG A 185 16.23 -11.14 -0.72
N GLU A 186 16.62 -12.41 -0.71
CA GLU A 186 17.20 -13.06 -1.88
C GLU A 186 16.19 -13.11 -3.03
N THR A 187 14.93 -13.44 -2.73
CA THR A 187 13.83 -13.44 -3.69
C THR A 187 13.61 -12.05 -4.26
N GLU A 188 13.51 -11.02 -3.43
CA GLU A 188 13.32 -9.64 -3.88
C GLU A 188 14.49 -9.14 -4.76
N LYS A 189 15.76 -9.49 -4.43
CA LYS A 189 16.92 -9.19 -5.28
C LYS A 189 16.87 -9.92 -6.62
N LYS A 190 16.49 -11.19 -6.64
CA LYS A 190 16.34 -11.97 -7.88
C LYS A 190 15.30 -11.33 -8.79
N LEU A 191 14.16 -10.95 -8.23
CA LEU A 191 13.07 -10.32 -8.98
C LEU A 191 13.40 -8.90 -9.45
N GLY A 192 14.12 -8.11 -8.64
CA GLY A 192 14.55 -6.77 -9.03
C GLY A 192 15.56 -6.74 -10.18
N ARG A 193 16.29 -7.84 -10.43
CA ARG A 193 17.23 -7.99 -11.55
C ARG A 193 16.54 -8.36 -12.86
N SER A 194 15.39 -9.03 -12.79
CA SER A 194 14.57 -9.33 -13.94
C SER A 194 13.96 -8.03 -14.46
N ARG A 195 14.32 -7.60 -15.68
CA ARG A 195 13.69 -6.44 -16.33
C ARG A 195 12.21 -6.74 -16.53
N LEU A 196 11.37 -6.26 -15.63
CA LEU A 196 9.92 -6.27 -15.82
C LEU A 196 9.64 -5.38 -17.03
N GLY A 197 9.33 -6.01 -18.16
CA GLY A 197 8.83 -5.35 -19.36
C GLY A 197 7.37 -4.98 -19.15
N THR A 198 7.03 -3.76 -19.51
CA THR A 198 5.64 -3.36 -19.79
C THR A 198 5.05 -4.14 -20.93
N GLU A 199 3.79 -4.53 -20.77
CA GLU A 199 2.65 -3.81 -21.36
C GLU A 199 1.36 -4.23 -20.65
N GLY A 200 0.37 -3.34 -20.63
CA GLY A 200 -0.82 -3.44 -19.80
C GLY A 200 -1.62 -4.73 -19.99
N ALA A 201 -1.73 -5.52 -18.93
CA ALA A 201 -2.82 -6.46 -18.76
C ALA A 201 -3.85 -5.81 -17.83
N GLY A 202 -4.69 -4.94 -18.39
CA GLY A 202 -5.96 -4.64 -17.76
C GLY A 202 -6.70 -5.96 -17.58
N ALA A 203 -6.80 -6.45 -16.34
CA ALA A 203 -7.68 -7.54 -16.00
C ALA A 203 -9.10 -7.06 -16.32
N ARG A 204 -9.61 -7.41 -17.51
CA ARG A 204 -11.04 -7.26 -17.79
C ARG A 204 -11.75 -8.21 -16.84
N LEU A 205 -12.37 -7.65 -15.81
CA LEU A 205 -13.37 -8.35 -15.02
C LEU A 205 -14.40 -8.85 -16.02
N GLY A 206 -14.49 -10.17 -16.20
CA GLY A 206 -15.55 -10.75 -17.01
C GLY A 206 -16.88 -10.35 -16.39
N GLU A 207 -17.71 -9.63 -17.14
CA GLU A 207 -19.11 -9.42 -16.79
C GLU A 207 -19.80 -10.79 -16.75
N GLY A 208 -19.88 -11.35 -15.55
CA GLY A 208 -20.73 -12.49 -15.26
C GLY A 208 -22.19 -12.04 -15.27
N SER A 209 -22.83 -12.25 -16.42
CA SER A 209 -24.26 -12.54 -16.61
C SER A 209 -25.22 -12.19 -15.46
N GLY A 210 -26.01 -11.13 -15.68
CA GLY A 210 -27.43 -11.11 -15.34
C GLY A 210 -27.82 -10.78 -13.90
N SER A 211 -28.04 -9.49 -13.63
CA SER A 211 -29.26 -9.11 -12.93
C SER A 211 -29.88 -7.88 -13.60
N ARG A 212 -31.10 -8.11 -14.06
CA ARG A 212 -31.96 -7.19 -14.80
C ARG A 212 -32.50 -6.18 -13.79
N TRP A 213 -32.02 -4.93 -13.86
CA TRP A 213 -32.67 -3.84 -13.14
C TRP A 213 -34.10 -3.69 -13.67
N PRO A 214 -35.15 -3.71 -12.82
CA PRO A 214 -36.51 -3.48 -13.28
C PRO A 214 -36.64 -2.02 -13.72
N ARG A 215 -36.91 -1.81 -15.01
CA ARG A 215 -37.42 -0.55 -15.55
C ARG A 215 -38.81 -0.32 -14.97
N SER A 216 -38.96 0.68 -14.12
CA SER A 216 -40.26 1.25 -13.79
C SER A 216 -40.86 1.85 -15.06
N ARG A 217 -41.96 1.24 -15.53
CA ARG A 217 -42.89 1.85 -16.48
C ARG A 217 -43.81 2.77 -15.68
N GLY A 218 -43.90 4.01 -16.10
CA GLY A 218 -44.90 4.98 -15.66
C GLY A 218 -44.77 6.22 -16.54
N GLY A 219 -45.39 6.17 -17.71
CA GLY A 219 -45.33 7.25 -18.68
C GLY A 219 -46.35 8.35 -18.40
N SER A 220 -46.10 9.54 -18.93
CA SER A 220 -47.11 10.37 -19.61
C SER A 220 -46.43 11.55 -20.32
N GLN A 221 -46.47 11.51 -21.66
CA GLN A 221 -46.76 12.59 -22.60
C GLN A 221 -45.96 13.92 -22.55
N ALA A 222 -45.16 14.12 -23.61
CA ALA A 222 -44.87 15.44 -24.21
C ALA A 222 -46.14 16.00 -24.91
N PRO A 223 -46.24 17.26 -25.41
CA PRO A 223 -45.24 18.06 -26.18
C PRO A 223 -45.18 19.54 -25.70
N GLY A 224 -44.42 20.50 -26.21
CA GLY A 224 -43.53 20.66 -27.36
C GLY A 224 -43.10 22.15 -27.41
N SER A 225 -42.46 22.53 -28.52
CA SER A 225 -42.15 23.90 -28.99
C SER A 225 -41.12 24.75 -28.21
N GLY A 226 -39.95 25.00 -28.84
CA GLY A 226 -39.21 26.27 -28.69
C GLY A 226 -39.94 27.42 -29.41
N PRO A 227 -39.33 28.60 -29.71
CA PRO A 227 -37.91 28.98 -29.67
C PRO A 227 -37.63 30.37 -29.02
N GLY A 228 -36.35 30.78 -28.93
CA GLY A 228 -35.97 32.17 -29.26
C GLY A 228 -35.37 33.10 -28.18
N TRP A 229 -34.14 33.54 -28.48
CA TRP A 229 -33.61 34.93 -28.42
C TRP A 229 -33.32 35.70 -27.11
N LEU A 230 -32.28 36.56 -27.27
CA LEU A 230 -31.75 37.69 -26.46
C LEU A 230 -30.66 37.33 -25.43
N ARG A 231 -29.36 37.59 -25.62
CA ARG A 231 -28.59 38.86 -25.80
C ARG A 231 -28.78 39.92 -24.71
N GLY A 232 -27.64 40.30 -24.12
CA GLY A 232 -27.39 41.57 -23.40
C GLY A 232 -27.76 41.53 -21.92
N SER A 233 -27.11 42.21 -20.98
CA SER A 233 -26.00 43.15 -20.98
C SER A 233 -25.53 43.32 -19.53
N GLN A 234 -24.48 44.10 -19.35
CA GLN A 234 -23.71 44.40 -18.14
C GLN A 234 -24.48 45.03 -16.97
N ALA A 235 -23.74 45.10 -15.85
CA ALA A 235 -23.71 46.12 -14.80
C ALA A 235 -24.68 45.96 -13.62
N SER A 236 -24.15 45.60 -12.45
CA SER A 236 -23.66 46.54 -11.43
C SER A 236 -22.74 45.82 -10.44
#